data_AF-A0A3T2ZRH9-F1
#
_entry.id   AF-A0A3T2ZRH9-F1
#
_cell.length_a   1.000
_cell.length_b   1.000
_cell.length_c   1.000
_cell.angle_alpha   90.00
_cell.angle_beta   90.00
_cell.angle_gamma   90.00
#
_symmetry.space_group_name_H-M   'P 1'
#
loop_
_entity.id
_entity.type
_entity.pdbx_description
1 polymer ?
#
loop_
_entity_poly.entity_id
_entity_poly.type
_entity_poly.pdbx_seq_one_letter_code
_entity_poly.pdbx_strand_id
1 'polypeptide(L)'
;MSNIDKQALRERYSPKPVPKCHICGEEMTIQRISASRITYGCTGEGNDGYFKFGRTFADEHYEKSRVTVVDVSDPDVLELLDENLQLQREKDAIEAVALALRDDMRDAREQLEEAEKQIVELSRAASVNSQWKPDVFPVTGRKFFMWIEHETLGYVPTYGGPFDSYTIPTRDSSGEFSCERYDHDLGGWVGGEFIGLYLIDDDEQCRVCELEERIAELEARKVMLPDRKSEIFWPGDAAEFDILGYVIAVKSAILAAGINVKES
;
A
#
# COMPACT_ATOMS: atom_id res chain seq x y z
N MET A 1 36.96 -3.15 29.27
CA MET A 1 37.97 -2.14 28.88
C MET A 1 38.76 -1.81 30.12
N SER A 2 40.10 -1.90 30.08
CA SER A 2 40.94 -1.51 31.20
C SER A 2 40.67 -0.04 31.54
N ASN A 3 40.28 0.22 32.79
CA ASN A 3 40.01 1.56 33.31
C ASN A 3 41.35 2.26 33.56
N ILE A 4 42.09 2.50 32.47
CA ILE A 4 43.36 3.19 32.50
C ILE A 4 43.04 4.66 32.73
N ASP A 5 43.48 5.17 33.86
CA ASP A 5 43.38 6.58 34.18
C ASP A 5 44.32 7.39 33.28
N LYS A 6 43.74 7.95 32.21
CA LYS A 6 44.46 8.78 31.24
C LYS A 6 45.01 10.05 31.88
N GLN A 7 44.40 10.55 32.95
CA GLN A 7 44.90 11.71 33.70
C GLN A 7 46.17 11.34 34.46
N ALA A 8 46.16 10.19 35.15
CA ALA A 8 47.35 9.67 35.82
C ALA A 8 48.50 9.36 34.84
N LEU A 9 48.20 8.97 33.60
CA LEU A 9 49.21 8.84 32.54
C LEU A 9 49.76 10.20 32.12
N ARG A 10 48.91 11.20 31.86
CA ARG A 10 49.36 12.57 31.53
C ARG A 10 50.29 13.14 32.58
N GLU A 11 49.92 13.02 33.86
CA GLU A 11 50.74 13.50 34.98
C GLU A 11 52.09 12.78 35.07
N ARG A 12 52.13 11.48 34.77
CA ARG A 12 53.36 10.66 34.82
C ARG A 12 54.36 11.03 33.73
N TYR A 13 53.89 11.32 32.52
CA TYR A 13 54.72 11.66 31.37
C TYR A 13 54.90 13.18 31.18
N SER A 14 54.33 13.99 32.06
CA SER A 14 54.55 15.43 32.08
C SER A 14 55.92 15.79 32.64
N PRO A 15 56.54 16.89 32.15
CA PRO A 15 57.79 17.43 32.69
C PRO A 15 57.74 17.58 34.21
N LYS A 16 58.72 16.97 34.90
CA LYS A 16 58.82 17.07 36.36
C LYS A 16 59.34 18.44 36.77
N PRO A 17 58.77 19.07 37.82
CA PRO A 17 59.27 20.35 38.32
C PRO A 17 60.68 20.20 38.90
N VAL A 18 61.44 21.30 38.86
CA VAL A 18 62.77 21.37 39.46
C VAL A 18 62.68 21.12 40.98
N PRO A 19 63.47 20.20 41.55
CA PRO A 19 63.44 19.95 42.99
C PRO A 19 64.00 21.13 43.77
N LYS A 20 63.45 21.35 44.96
CA LYS A 20 63.97 22.32 45.93
C LYS A 20 65.03 21.69 46.81
N CYS A 21 66.02 22.47 47.21
CA CYS A 21 67.07 22.04 48.12
C CYS A 21 66.48 21.75 49.51
N HIS A 22 66.72 20.56 50.05
CA HIS A 22 66.24 20.21 51.40
C HIS A 22 66.97 20.95 52.54
N ILE A 23 68.12 21.57 52.23
CA ILE A 23 68.96 22.30 53.21
C ILE A 23 68.58 23.79 53.29
N CYS A 24 68.31 24.45 52.15
CA CYS A 24 68.03 25.90 52.11
C CYS A 24 66.68 26.28 51.47
N GLY A 25 65.94 25.34 50.88
CA GLY A 25 64.62 25.57 50.29
C GLY A 25 64.59 26.21 48.89
N GLU A 26 65.74 26.64 48.35
CA GLU A 26 65.85 27.25 47.02
C GLU A 26 65.74 26.23 45.88
N GLU A 27 65.37 26.69 44.69
CA GLU A 27 65.35 25.85 43.49
C GLU A 27 66.77 25.40 43.12
N MET A 28 66.92 24.11 42.87
CA MET A 28 68.21 23.54 42.54
C MET A 28 68.55 23.74 41.07
N THR A 29 69.83 23.81 40.74
CA THR A 29 70.28 23.93 39.35
C THR A 29 70.76 22.57 38.82
N ILE A 30 70.63 22.39 37.50
CA ILE A 30 71.08 21.16 36.84
C ILE A 30 72.60 21.14 36.82
N GLN A 31 73.20 20.10 37.40
CA GLN A 31 74.65 19.92 37.46
C GLN A 31 75.14 18.90 36.42
N ARG A 32 74.31 17.91 36.12
CA ARG A 32 74.63 16.89 35.12
C ARG A 32 73.36 16.28 34.54
N ILE A 33 73.32 16.11 33.22
CA ILE A 33 72.30 15.34 32.52
C ILE A 33 72.97 14.11 31.92
N SER A 34 72.44 12.91 32.21
CA SER A 34 72.88 11.65 31.60
C SER A 34 71.65 10.85 31.18
N ALA A 35 71.27 11.00 29.91
CA ALA A 35 70.02 10.45 29.36
C ALA A 35 68.82 10.84 30.25
N SER A 36 68.10 9.85 30.81
CA SER A 36 66.95 10.05 31.69
C SER A 36 67.31 10.41 33.13
N ARG A 37 68.59 10.49 33.52
CA ARG A 37 69.00 10.86 34.89
C ARG A 37 69.50 12.29 34.92
N ILE A 38 68.74 13.15 35.62
CA ILE A 38 69.10 14.55 35.86
C ILE A 38 69.58 14.69 37.29
N THR A 39 70.84 15.12 37.47
CA THR A 39 71.40 15.43 38.79
C THR A 39 71.25 16.91 39.05
N TYR A 40 70.51 17.25 40.10
CA TYR A 40 70.36 18.59 40.61
C TYR A 40 71.31 18.81 41.79
N GLY A 41 71.84 20.01 41.93
CA GLY A 41 72.67 20.43 43.07
C GLY A 41 72.36 21.87 43.46
N CYS A 42 72.54 22.21 44.73
CA CYS A 42 72.44 23.58 45.20
C CYS A 42 73.86 24.13 45.43
N THR A 43 74.15 25.30 44.86
CA THR A 43 75.46 25.95 45.02
C THR A 43 75.61 26.65 46.39
N GLY A 44 74.51 26.80 47.15
CA GLY A 44 74.51 27.50 48.44
C GLY A 44 74.73 29.02 48.35
N GLU A 45 74.74 29.56 47.13
CA GLU A 45 74.89 30.98 46.83
C GLU A 45 73.56 31.71 46.98
N GLY A 46 73.57 32.87 47.62
CA GLY A 46 72.41 33.74 47.72
C GLY A 46 72.17 34.55 46.45
N ASN A 47 70.98 35.14 46.34
CA ASN A 47 70.61 36.03 45.23
C ASN A 47 71.45 37.33 45.21
N ASP A 48 72.28 37.55 46.22
CA ASP A 48 73.22 38.66 46.39
C ASP A 48 74.67 38.30 45.97
N GLY A 49 74.92 37.08 45.50
CA GLY A 49 76.27 36.60 45.12
C GLY A 49 77.17 36.27 46.33
N TYR A 50 76.61 36.25 47.54
CA TYR A 50 77.30 35.83 48.77
C TYR A 50 76.77 34.47 49.23
N PHE A 51 77.65 33.62 49.76
CA PHE A 51 77.24 32.33 50.33
C PHE A 51 76.36 32.55 51.56
N LYS A 52 75.12 32.01 51.57
CA LYS A 52 74.14 32.24 52.66
C LYS A 52 74.61 31.63 54.00
N PHE A 53 75.52 30.67 53.94
CA PHE A 53 76.21 30.06 55.06
C PHE A 53 77.71 30.14 54.74
N GLY A 54 78.58 30.49 55.70
CA GLY A 54 79.98 30.85 55.44
C GLY A 54 80.76 29.90 54.52
N ARG A 55 81.85 30.40 53.88
CA ARG A 55 82.58 29.74 52.77
C ARG A 55 82.89 28.24 52.91
N THR A 56 83.09 27.72 54.12
CA THR A 56 83.37 26.29 54.36
C THR A 56 82.15 25.38 54.23
N PHE A 57 80.95 25.95 54.21
CA PHE A 57 79.69 25.21 54.12
C PHE A 57 79.22 25.01 52.67
N ALA A 58 79.76 25.76 51.70
CA ALA A 58 79.29 25.72 50.30
C ALA A 58 79.57 24.37 49.62
N ASP A 59 80.79 23.83 49.77
CA ASP A 59 81.17 22.54 49.16
C ASP A 59 80.42 21.37 49.82
N GLU A 60 80.28 21.41 51.16
CA GLU A 60 79.52 20.41 51.91
C GLU A 60 78.01 20.49 51.61
N HIS A 61 77.47 21.70 51.43
CA HIS A 61 76.10 21.94 51.01
C HIS A 61 75.87 21.43 49.59
N TYR A 62 76.78 21.71 48.68
CA TYR A 62 76.73 21.20 47.32
C TYR A 62 76.74 19.67 47.31
N GLU A 63 77.64 19.03 48.06
CA GLU A 63 77.73 17.57 48.11
C GLU A 63 76.49 16.92 48.75
N LYS A 64 75.98 17.47 49.86
CA LYS A 64 74.82 16.95 50.59
C LYS A 64 73.47 17.31 49.97
N SER A 65 73.39 18.36 49.16
CA SER A 65 72.16 18.77 48.49
C SER A 65 71.87 17.97 47.23
N ARG A 66 72.85 17.27 46.66
CA ARG A 66 72.68 16.57 45.37
C ARG A 66 71.57 15.53 45.39
N VAL A 67 70.67 15.63 44.41
CA VAL A 67 69.61 14.66 44.16
C VAL A 67 69.61 14.27 42.69
N THR A 68 69.44 12.98 42.41
CA THR A 68 69.28 12.46 41.05
C THR A 68 67.83 12.08 40.82
N VAL A 69 67.18 12.76 39.89
CA VAL A 69 65.80 12.47 39.47
C VAL A 69 65.84 11.73 38.14
N VAL A 70 65.03 10.67 38.02
CA VAL A 70 64.79 10.01 36.73
C VAL A 70 63.67 10.76 36.03
N ASP A 71 63.99 11.40 34.92
CA ASP A 71 63.02 11.99 34.01
C ASP A 71 62.43 10.90 33.13
N VAL A 72 61.11 10.76 33.20
CA VAL A 72 60.31 9.82 32.40
C VAL A 72 59.31 10.57 31.53
N SER A 73 59.50 11.89 31.40
CA SER A 73 58.64 12.74 30.59
C SER A 73 58.82 12.39 29.12
N ASP A 74 57.72 12.25 28.40
CA ASP A 74 57.73 11.84 27.00
C ASP A 74 56.66 12.63 26.24
N PRO A 75 57.06 13.58 25.37
CA PRO A 75 56.12 14.42 24.63
C PRO A 75 55.27 13.60 23.64
N ASP A 76 55.83 12.53 23.06
CA ASP A 76 55.13 11.71 22.06
C ASP A 76 53.97 10.95 22.73
N VAL A 77 54.16 10.51 23.98
CA VAL A 77 53.08 9.87 24.76
C VAL A 77 51.96 10.86 25.09
N LEU A 78 52.28 12.13 25.39
CA LEU A 78 51.28 13.16 25.64
C LEU A 78 50.48 13.50 24.38
N GLU A 79 51.15 13.63 23.23
CA GLU A 79 50.51 13.85 21.93
C GLU A 79 49.56 12.69 21.59
N LEU A 80 50.01 11.44 21.74
CA LEU A 80 49.16 10.26 21.55
C LEU A 80 47.94 10.24 22.50
N LEU A 81 48.07 10.77 23.73
CA LEU A 81 46.95 10.90 24.66
C LEU A 81 45.96 11.99 24.24
N ASP A 82 46.42 13.06 23.59
CA ASP A 82 45.58 14.10 22.98
C ASP A 82 44.84 13.54 21.77
N GLU A 83 45.54 12.87 20.85
CA GLU A 83 44.93 12.22 19.69
C GLU A 83 43.88 11.18 20.10
N ASN A 84 44.18 10.32 21.08
CA ASN A 84 43.21 9.34 21.57
C ASN A 84 41.97 9.99 22.20
N LEU A 85 42.11 11.15 22.84
CA LEU A 85 40.97 11.89 23.39
C LEU A 85 40.13 12.49 22.25
N GLN A 86 40.78 13.03 21.22
CA GLN A 86 40.12 13.57 20.04
C GLN A 86 39.36 12.48 19.27
N LEU A 87 39.99 11.35 19.00
CA LEU A 87 39.36 10.20 18.33
C LEU A 87 38.18 9.64 19.12
N GLN A 88 38.23 9.66 20.46
CA GLN A 88 37.08 9.27 21.28
C GLN A 88 35.90 10.21 21.09
N ARG A 89 36.13 11.53 21.10
CA ARG A 89 35.07 12.52 20.87
C ARG A 89 34.46 12.38 19.47
N GLU A 90 35.29 12.17 18.46
CA GLU A 90 34.83 11.97 17.09
C GLU A 90 34.03 10.67 16.95
N LYS A 91 34.50 9.58 17.57
CA LYS A 91 33.76 8.32 17.62
C LYS A 91 32.39 8.52 18.28
N ASP A 92 32.33 9.17 19.44
CA ASP A 92 31.08 9.40 20.17
C ASP A 92 30.12 10.28 19.35
N ALA A 93 30.65 11.29 18.63
CA ALA A 93 29.86 12.13 17.73
C ALA A 93 29.31 11.34 16.53
N ILE A 94 30.12 10.49 15.91
CA ILE A 94 29.69 9.61 14.80
C ILE A 94 28.63 8.62 15.29
N GLU A 95 28.81 8.05 16.48
CA GLU A 95 27.86 7.12 17.08
C GLU A 95 26.52 7.81 17.36
N ALA A 96 26.53 9.05 17.87
CA ALA A 96 25.32 9.85 18.05
C ALA A 96 24.60 10.14 16.71
N VAL A 97 25.34 10.50 15.66
CA VAL A 97 24.77 10.73 14.31
C VAL A 97 24.20 9.43 13.73
N ALA A 98 24.88 8.30 13.91
CA ALA A 98 24.41 7.01 13.43
C ALA A 98 23.13 6.55 14.12
N LEU A 99 22.97 6.87 15.41
CA LEU A 99 21.73 6.62 16.15
C LEU A 99 20.59 7.51 15.63
N ALA A 100 20.83 8.80 15.47
CA ALA A 100 19.82 9.72 14.91
C ALA A 100 19.36 9.28 13.51
N LEU A 101 20.30 8.95 12.61
CA LEU A 101 19.97 8.45 11.28
C LEU A 101 19.17 7.14 11.32
N ARG A 102 19.45 6.25 12.26
CA ARG A 102 18.68 5.01 12.42
C ARG A 102 17.23 5.29 12.79
N ASP A 103 17.00 6.27 13.65
CA ASP A 103 15.66 6.66 14.08
C ASP A 103 14.92 7.37 12.93
N ASP A 104 15.56 8.31 12.23
CA ASP A 104 14.99 8.93 11.02
C ASP A 104 14.59 7.90 9.95
N MET A 105 15.43 6.87 9.75
CA MET A 105 15.14 5.78 8.80
C MET A 105 13.97 4.90 9.24
N ARG A 106 13.76 4.75 10.56
CA ARG A 106 12.59 4.04 11.10
C ARG A 106 11.33 4.84 10.85
N ASP A 107 11.34 6.12 11.18
CA ASP A 107 10.20 7.03 11.00
C ASP A 107 9.83 7.15 9.52
N ALA A 108 10.82 7.24 8.62
CA ALA A 108 10.60 7.25 7.18
C ALA A 108 9.93 5.95 6.70
N ARG A 109 10.32 4.79 7.25
CA ARG A 109 9.69 3.50 6.92
C ARG A 109 8.23 3.43 7.38
N GLU A 110 7.92 3.94 8.56
CA GLU A 110 6.54 4.00 9.06
C GLU A 110 5.67 4.92 8.20
N GLN A 111 6.20 6.08 7.81
CA GLN A 111 5.52 6.99 6.88
C GLN A 111 5.28 6.35 5.50
N LEU A 112 6.24 5.57 5.00
CA LEU A 112 6.07 4.83 3.75
C LEU A 112 4.96 3.78 3.85
N GLU A 113 4.91 2.99 4.93
CA GLU A 113 3.86 1.99 5.12
C GLU A 113 2.46 2.63 5.21
N GLU A 114 2.35 3.78 5.87
CA GLU A 114 1.10 4.54 5.95
C GLU A 114 0.70 5.13 4.60
N ALA A 115 1.65 5.70 3.85
CA ALA A 115 1.41 6.21 2.51
C ALA A 115 0.97 5.09 1.54
N GLU A 116 1.56 3.90 1.64
CA GLU A 116 1.16 2.73 0.85
C GLU A 116 -0.30 2.33 1.14
N LYS A 117 -0.71 2.29 2.42
CA LYS A 117 -2.10 2.03 2.80
C LYS A 117 -3.05 3.07 2.20
N GLN A 118 -2.69 4.34 2.28
CA GLN A 118 -3.49 5.43 1.69
C GLN A 118 -3.58 5.34 0.17
N ILE A 119 -2.50 4.95 -0.52
CA ILE A 119 -2.52 4.74 -1.97
C ILE A 119 -3.47 3.60 -2.35
N VAL A 120 -3.48 2.49 -1.61
CA VAL A 120 -4.41 1.39 -1.86
C VAL A 120 -5.86 1.85 -1.68
N GLU A 121 -6.15 2.58 -0.60
CA GLU A 121 -7.50 3.10 -0.34
C GLU A 121 -7.95 4.11 -1.41
N LEU A 122 -7.08 5.04 -1.80
CA LEU A 122 -7.34 6.01 -2.87
C LEU A 122 -7.54 5.31 -4.22
N SER A 123 -6.75 4.28 -4.51
CA SER A 123 -6.89 3.49 -5.74
C SER A 123 -8.23 2.76 -5.79
N ARG A 124 -8.66 2.17 -4.66
CA ARG A 124 -9.98 1.57 -4.51
C ARG A 124 -11.10 2.58 -4.70
N ALA A 125 -10.99 3.77 -4.10
CA ALA A 125 -11.97 4.83 -4.27
C ALA A 125 -12.03 5.37 -5.71
N ALA A 126 -10.87 5.50 -6.37
CA ALA A 126 -10.79 5.93 -7.77
C ALA A 126 -11.39 4.89 -8.73
N SER A 127 -11.17 3.59 -8.48
CA SER A 127 -11.79 2.51 -9.24
C SER A 127 -13.31 2.55 -9.12
N VAL A 128 -13.84 2.81 -7.92
CA VAL A 128 -15.27 2.97 -7.68
C VAL A 128 -15.85 4.21 -8.39
N ASN A 129 -15.14 5.34 -8.35
CA ASN A 129 -15.66 6.61 -8.86
C ASN A 129 -15.63 6.72 -10.41
N SER A 130 -14.76 5.95 -11.07
CA SER A 130 -14.65 5.95 -12.53
C SER A 130 -15.62 4.99 -13.23
N GLN A 131 -16.27 4.10 -12.48
CA GLN A 131 -17.11 3.05 -13.04
C GLN A 131 -18.58 3.47 -13.13
N TRP A 132 -19.18 3.21 -14.30
CA TRP A 132 -20.57 3.55 -14.60
C TRP A 132 -21.52 2.88 -13.61
N LYS A 133 -22.26 3.69 -12.85
CA LYS A 133 -23.15 3.24 -11.78
C LYS A 133 -24.43 4.09 -11.76
N PRO A 134 -25.49 3.65 -12.43
CA PRO A 134 -26.82 4.24 -12.24
C PRO A 134 -27.36 3.93 -10.83
N ASP A 135 -28.22 4.79 -10.28
CA ASP A 135 -28.89 4.53 -8.99
C ASP A 135 -29.91 3.37 -9.07
N VAL A 136 -30.48 3.18 -10.26
CA VAL A 136 -31.40 2.09 -10.60
C VAL A 136 -30.91 1.45 -11.88
N PHE A 137 -30.70 0.14 -11.87
CA PHE A 137 -30.20 -0.57 -13.04
C PHE A 137 -31.24 -0.56 -14.17
N PRO A 138 -30.90 -0.10 -15.39
CA PRO A 138 -31.89 0.11 -16.45
C PRO A 138 -32.63 -1.14 -16.92
N VAL A 139 -31.98 -2.31 -16.88
CA VAL A 139 -32.55 -3.55 -17.46
C VAL A 139 -33.36 -4.34 -16.42
N THR A 140 -32.88 -4.44 -15.17
CA THR A 140 -33.55 -5.23 -14.12
C THR A 140 -34.39 -4.37 -13.17
N GLY A 141 -34.26 -3.03 -13.21
CA GLY A 141 -34.95 -2.11 -12.30
C GLY A 141 -34.48 -2.19 -10.84
N ARG A 142 -33.44 -2.98 -10.54
CA ARG A 142 -32.90 -3.15 -9.19
C ARG A 142 -32.14 -1.89 -8.76
N LYS A 143 -32.30 -1.49 -7.51
CA LYS A 143 -31.60 -0.32 -6.95
C LYS A 143 -30.16 -0.68 -6.61
N PHE A 144 -29.25 0.28 -6.78
CA PHE A 144 -27.88 0.14 -6.28
C PHE A 144 -27.93 -0.13 -4.77
N PHE A 145 -27.14 -1.10 -4.33
CA PHE A 145 -27.03 -1.47 -2.93
C PHE A 145 -25.67 -1.07 -2.36
N MET A 146 -24.58 -1.71 -2.79
CA MET A 146 -23.23 -1.39 -2.33
C MET A 146 -22.15 -1.83 -3.33
N TRP A 147 -20.90 -1.54 -3.01
CA TRP A 147 -19.74 -2.03 -3.75
C TRP A 147 -19.14 -3.24 -3.03
N ILE A 148 -18.90 -4.33 -3.77
CA ILE A 148 -18.39 -5.59 -3.22
C ILE A 148 -17.15 -6.01 -4.00
N GLU A 149 -16.18 -6.58 -3.29
CA GLU A 149 -14.97 -7.13 -3.89
C GLU A 149 -15.27 -8.47 -4.56
N HIS A 150 -14.94 -8.57 -5.85
CA HIS A 150 -15.08 -9.76 -6.68
C HIS A 150 -13.70 -10.30 -7.07
N GLU A 151 -13.52 -11.61 -6.97
CA GLU A 151 -12.22 -12.26 -7.20
C GLU A 151 -11.65 -11.99 -8.60
N THR A 152 -12.52 -11.98 -9.62
CA THR A 152 -12.10 -11.83 -11.03
C THR A 152 -12.35 -10.42 -11.60
N LEU A 153 -13.29 -9.67 -11.03
CA LEU A 153 -13.76 -8.39 -11.58
C LEU A 153 -13.31 -7.19 -10.73
N GLY A 154 -12.65 -7.45 -9.60
CA GLY A 154 -12.27 -6.41 -8.65
C GLY A 154 -13.49 -5.81 -7.95
N TYR A 155 -13.46 -4.52 -7.67
CA TYR A 155 -14.54 -3.84 -6.97
C TYR A 155 -15.72 -3.59 -7.91
N VAL A 156 -16.85 -4.27 -7.69
CA VAL A 156 -18.03 -4.20 -8.58
C VAL A 156 -19.24 -3.57 -7.89
N PRO A 157 -20.08 -2.81 -8.63
CA PRO A 157 -21.32 -2.29 -8.08
C PRO A 157 -22.37 -3.40 -8.07
N THR A 158 -23.05 -3.58 -6.93
CA THR A 158 -24.13 -4.56 -6.81
C THR A 158 -25.49 -3.90 -6.64
N TYR A 159 -26.52 -4.57 -7.16
CA TYR A 159 -27.90 -4.09 -7.21
C TYR A 159 -28.84 -5.14 -6.61
N GLY A 160 -29.82 -4.71 -5.81
CA GLY A 160 -30.74 -5.62 -5.12
C GLY A 160 -31.14 -5.11 -3.75
N GLY A 161 -30.90 -5.92 -2.72
CA GLY A 161 -31.28 -5.62 -1.34
C GLY A 161 -30.37 -6.28 -0.30
N PRO A 162 -30.77 -6.24 0.99
CA PRO A 162 -29.92 -6.66 2.11
C PRO A 162 -29.69 -8.17 2.22
N PHE A 163 -30.49 -8.99 1.52
CA PHE A 163 -30.34 -10.45 1.52
C PHE A 163 -29.48 -10.90 0.34
N ASP A 164 -29.83 -10.42 -0.85
CA ASP A 164 -29.15 -10.74 -2.10
C ASP A 164 -28.87 -9.48 -2.89
N SER A 165 -27.61 -9.35 -3.35
CA SER A 165 -27.22 -8.33 -4.30
C SER A 165 -26.54 -8.95 -5.51
N TYR A 166 -26.64 -8.29 -6.66
CA TYR A 166 -26.29 -8.87 -7.94
C TYR A 166 -25.39 -7.95 -8.75
N THR A 167 -24.45 -8.52 -9.50
CA THR A 167 -23.60 -7.76 -10.42
C THR A 167 -24.39 -7.21 -11.60
N ILE A 168 -23.78 -6.24 -12.30
CA ILE A 168 -24.29 -5.79 -13.60
C ILE A 168 -24.29 -7.00 -14.55
N PRO A 169 -25.42 -7.31 -15.20
CA PRO A 169 -25.52 -8.43 -16.12
C PRO A 169 -24.52 -8.33 -17.26
N THR A 170 -23.85 -9.44 -17.53
CA THR A 170 -22.92 -9.59 -18.64
C THR A 170 -23.55 -10.47 -19.72
N ARG A 171 -23.36 -10.07 -20.98
CA ARG A 171 -23.79 -10.83 -22.14
C ARG A 171 -22.72 -11.84 -22.51
N ASP A 172 -23.11 -13.10 -22.63
CA ASP A 172 -22.20 -14.15 -23.09
C ASP A 172 -22.13 -14.23 -24.64
N SER A 173 -21.40 -15.23 -25.14
CA SER A 173 -21.29 -15.48 -26.60
C SER A 173 -22.57 -16.04 -27.22
N SER A 174 -23.47 -16.62 -26.43
CA SER A 174 -24.78 -17.10 -26.87
C SER A 174 -25.81 -15.96 -26.98
N GLY A 175 -25.49 -14.80 -26.40
CA GLY A 175 -26.33 -13.63 -26.35
C GLY A 175 -27.23 -13.55 -25.12
N GLU A 176 -27.07 -14.48 -24.18
CA GLU A 176 -27.80 -14.57 -22.92
C GLU A 176 -27.15 -13.67 -21.85
N PHE A 177 -27.98 -13.02 -21.05
CA PHE A 177 -27.54 -12.17 -19.95
C PHE A 177 -27.58 -12.95 -18.64
N SER A 178 -26.44 -13.00 -17.95
CA SER A 178 -26.29 -13.59 -16.63
C SER A 178 -25.71 -12.57 -15.65
N CYS A 179 -26.02 -12.73 -14.37
CA CYS A 179 -25.43 -11.95 -13.29
C CYS A 179 -24.98 -12.85 -12.14
N GLU A 180 -23.95 -12.43 -11.43
CA GLU A 180 -23.45 -13.12 -10.24
C GLU A 180 -24.17 -12.61 -9.00
N ARG A 181 -24.49 -13.51 -8.07
CA ARG A 181 -25.22 -13.19 -6.83
C ARG A 181 -24.27 -13.20 -5.66
N TYR A 182 -24.31 -12.16 -4.85
CA TYR A 182 -23.68 -12.11 -3.54
C TYR A 182 -24.74 -12.37 -2.47
N ASP A 183 -24.57 -13.47 -1.75
CA ASP A 183 -25.43 -13.86 -0.64
C ASP A 183 -24.88 -13.24 0.64
N HIS A 184 -25.63 -12.29 1.21
CA HIS A 184 -25.20 -11.54 2.39
C HIS A 184 -25.31 -12.33 3.68
N ASP A 185 -26.14 -13.37 3.73
CA ASP A 185 -26.26 -14.25 4.89
C ASP A 185 -25.05 -15.20 4.96
N LEU A 186 -24.58 -15.68 3.81
CA LEU A 186 -23.36 -16.48 3.68
C LEU A 186 -22.07 -15.64 3.68
N GLY A 187 -22.15 -14.39 3.23
CA GLY A 187 -20.99 -13.50 3.07
C GLY A 187 -20.10 -13.86 1.88
N GLY A 188 -20.68 -14.35 0.79
CA GLY A 188 -19.92 -14.85 -0.35
C GLY A 188 -20.65 -14.80 -1.69
N TRP A 189 -19.86 -14.90 -2.77
CA TRP A 189 -20.35 -15.02 -4.13
C TRP A 189 -20.90 -16.43 -4.38
N VAL A 190 -22.07 -16.50 -5.01
CA VAL A 190 -22.78 -17.75 -5.33
C VAL A 190 -23.04 -17.79 -6.84
N GLY A 191 -23.12 -19.01 -7.39
CA GLY A 191 -23.32 -19.25 -8.82
C GLY A 191 -24.43 -18.40 -9.44
N GLY A 192 -24.17 -17.91 -10.66
CA GLY A 192 -24.96 -16.87 -11.30
C GLY A 192 -26.41 -17.24 -11.61
N GLU A 193 -27.24 -16.20 -11.66
CA GLU A 193 -28.66 -16.27 -12.03
C GLU A 193 -28.83 -15.81 -13.48
N PHE A 194 -29.56 -16.60 -14.27
CA PHE A 194 -29.97 -16.24 -15.62
C PHE A 194 -31.16 -15.29 -15.58
N ILE A 195 -31.08 -14.19 -16.34
CA ILE A 195 -32.07 -13.11 -16.27
C ILE A 195 -33.22 -13.35 -17.27
N GLY A 196 -33.03 -14.23 -18.25
CA GLY A 196 -34.07 -14.60 -19.22
C GLY A 196 -34.48 -13.45 -20.16
N LEU A 197 -33.64 -12.43 -20.29
CA LEU A 197 -33.88 -11.29 -21.19
C LEU A 197 -33.08 -11.47 -22.48
N TYR A 198 -33.74 -11.17 -23.61
CA TYR A 198 -33.12 -11.15 -24.94
C TYR A 198 -33.28 -9.76 -25.54
N LEU A 199 -32.24 -9.29 -26.22
CA LEU A 199 -32.33 -8.07 -27.02
C LEU A 199 -33.05 -8.39 -28.33
N ILE A 200 -34.14 -7.68 -28.59
CA ILE A 200 -34.85 -7.69 -29.87
C ILE A 200 -34.42 -6.42 -30.60
N ASP A 201 -33.98 -6.53 -31.85
CA ASP A 201 -33.68 -5.36 -32.68
C ASP A 201 -34.98 -4.73 -33.22
N ASP A 202 -34.90 -3.46 -33.66
CA ASP A 202 -36.06 -2.71 -34.11
C ASP A 202 -36.77 -3.39 -35.30
N ASP A 203 -36.03 -4.09 -36.16
CA ASP A 203 -36.57 -4.80 -37.32
C ASP A 203 -37.40 -6.01 -36.88
N GLU A 204 -36.88 -6.80 -35.95
CA GLU A 204 -37.58 -7.96 -35.39
C GLU A 204 -38.82 -7.52 -34.59
N GLN A 205 -38.72 -6.41 -33.86
CA GLN A 205 -39.87 -5.80 -33.19
C GLN A 205 -40.97 -5.41 -34.18
N CYS A 206 -40.60 -4.82 -35.33
CA CYS A 206 -41.54 -4.49 -36.39
C CYS A 206 -42.21 -5.74 -36.97
N ARG A 207 -41.45 -6.81 -37.22
CA ARG A 207 -42.01 -8.09 -37.71
C ARG A 207 -43.00 -8.71 -36.73
N VAL A 208 -42.69 -8.67 -35.43
CA VAL A 208 -43.61 -9.18 -34.40
C VAL A 208 -44.90 -8.38 -34.41
N CYS A 209 -44.83 -7.05 -34.47
CA CYS A 209 -46.03 -6.21 -34.56
C CYS A 209 -46.86 -6.52 -35.82
N GLU A 210 -46.23 -6.64 -36.99
CA GLU A 210 -46.91 -7.00 -38.24
C GLU A 210 -47.58 -8.39 -38.16
N LEU A 211 -46.93 -9.35 -37.51
CA LEU A 211 -47.48 -10.68 -37.28
C LEU A 211 -48.67 -10.65 -36.32
N GLU A 212 -48.57 -9.90 -35.22
CA GLU A 212 -49.67 -9.73 -34.27
C GLU A 212 -50.90 -9.09 -34.93
N GLU A 213 -50.70 -8.05 -35.76
CA GLU A 213 -51.77 -7.43 -36.54
C GLU A 213 -52.42 -8.43 -37.49
N ARG A 214 -51.61 -9.21 -38.21
CA ARG A 214 -52.11 -10.22 -39.14
C ARG A 214 -52.84 -11.36 -38.43
N ILE A 215 -52.39 -11.77 -37.24
CA ILE A 215 -53.07 -12.75 -36.40
C ILE A 215 -54.43 -12.19 -35.97
N ALA A 216 -54.48 -10.96 -35.46
CA ALA A 216 -55.73 -10.31 -35.08
C ALA A 216 -56.71 -10.18 -36.26
N GLU A 217 -56.20 -9.85 -37.46
CA GLU A 217 -57.00 -9.83 -38.69
C GLU A 217 -57.59 -11.21 -38.99
N LEU A 218 -56.76 -12.26 -38.93
CA LEU A 218 -57.20 -13.64 -39.18
C LEU A 218 -58.19 -14.13 -38.13
N GLU A 219 -58.01 -13.80 -36.86
CA GLU A 219 -58.92 -14.15 -35.76
C GLU A 219 -60.26 -13.42 -35.86
N ALA A 220 -60.27 -12.19 -36.38
CA ALA A 220 -61.49 -11.41 -36.61
C ALA A 220 -62.30 -11.87 -37.84
N ARG A 221 -61.67 -12.55 -38.81
CA ARG A 221 -62.35 -13.04 -40.01
C ARG A 221 -63.41 -14.09 -39.67
N LYS A 222 -64.65 -13.80 -40.06
CA LYS A 222 -65.78 -14.72 -39.94
C LYS A 222 -66.24 -15.15 -41.32
N VAL A 223 -66.36 -16.46 -41.53
CA VAL A 223 -66.96 -17.02 -42.74
C VAL A 223 -68.45 -17.13 -42.54
N MET A 224 -69.22 -16.42 -43.35
CA MET A 224 -70.67 -16.59 -43.40
C MET A 224 -70.99 -17.76 -44.33
N LEU A 225 -71.53 -18.84 -43.74
CA LEU A 225 -71.94 -19.99 -44.52
C LEU A 225 -73.35 -19.76 -45.11
N PRO A 226 -73.62 -20.29 -46.31
CA PRO A 226 -74.96 -20.22 -46.89
C PRO A 226 -75.98 -20.92 -45.99
N ASP A 227 -77.17 -20.33 -45.86
CA ASP A 227 -78.26 -20.98 -45.11
C ASP A 227 -78.70 -22.25 -45.84
N ARG A 228 -78.69 -23.37 -45.11
CA ARG A 228 -79.09 -24.70 -45.57
C ARG A 228 -80.55 -24.73 -46.07
N LYS A 229 -81.38 -23.73 -45.72
CA LYS A 229 -82.77 -23.60 -46.16
C LYS A 229 -83.04 -22.46 -47.16
N SER A 230 -82.01 -21.78 -47.68
CA SER A 230 -82.22 -20.63 -48.57
C SER A 230 -82.88 -21.01 -49.90
N GLU A 231 -83.97 -20.32 -50.27
CA GLU A 231 -84.82 -20.58 -51.47
C GLU A 231 -84.03 -20.60 -52.80
N ILE A 232 -82.87 -19.94 -52.86
CA ILE A 232 -81.97 -19.94 -54.03
C ILE A 232 -81.51 -21.36 -54.39
N PHE A 233 -81.49 -22.28 -53.42
CA PHE A 233 -81.02 -23.65 -53.58
C PHE A 233 -82.17 -24.69 -53.64
N TRP A 234 -83.45 -24.25 -53.67
CA TRP A 234 -84.63 -25.12 -53.59
C TRP A 234 -85.67 -24.85 -54.70
N PRO A 235 -85.60 -25.53 -55.86
CA PRO A 235 -86.62 -25.41 -56.91
C PRO A 235 -87.66 -26.56 -56.93
N GLY A 236 -87.84 -27.36 -55.87
CA GLY A 236 -88.81 -28.47 -55.89
C GLY A 236 -89.09 -29.20 -54.56
N ASP A 237 -90.17 -29.98 -54.57
CA ASP A 237 -90.75 -30.70 -53.42
C ASP A 237 -89.77 -31.70 -52.77
N ALA A 238 -89.29 -31.34 -51.58
CA ALA A 238 -88.81 -32.09 -50.39
C ALA A 238 -88.15 -33.50 -50.47
N ALA A 239 -87.97 -34.15 -51.62
CA ALA A 239 -87.51 -35.55 -51.69
C ALA A 239 -86.06 -35.73 -52.22
N GLU A 240 -85.47 -34.75 -52.91
CA GLU A 240 -84.09 -34.83 -53.40
C GLU A 240 -83.24 -33.69 -52.84
N PHE A 241 -82.51 -34.00 -51.76
CA PHE A 241 -81.55 -33.10 -51.14
C PHE A 241 -80.30 -33.02 -52.03
N ASP A 242 -80.07 -31.91 -52.75
CA ASP A 242 -78.82 -31.70 -53.52
C ASP A 242 -77.66 -31.36 -52.57
N ILE A 243 -77.11 -32.41 -51.95
CA ILE A 243 -75.92 -32.36 -51.08
C ILE A 243 -74.76 -31.67 -51.79
N LEU A 244 -74.62 -31.90 -53.10
CA LEU A 244 -73.43 -31.53 -53.84
C LEU A 244 -73.34 -30.02 -54.02
N GLY A 245 -74.41 -29.34 -54.42
CA GLY A 245 -74.33 -27.89 -54.60
C GLY A 245 -74.32 -27.09 -53.29
N TYR A 246 -74.89 -27.61 -52.18
CA TYR A 246 -74.65 -27.00 -50.86
C TYR A 246 -73.18 -27.10 -50.46
N VAL A 247 -72.54 -28.25 -50.70
CA VAL A 247 -71.11 -28.45 -50.47
C VAL A 247 -70.27 -27.52 -51.34
N ILE A 248 -70.65 -27.31 -52.61
CA ILE A 248 -69.99 -26.35 -53.50
C ILE A 248 -70.12 -24.92 -52.96
N ALA A 249 -71.32 -24.50 -52.55
CA ALA A 249 -71.56 -23.15 -52.03
C ALA A 249 -70.78 -22.88 -50.73
N VAL A 250 -70.72 -23.87 -49.82
CA VAL A 250 -69.90 -23.81 -48.60
C VAL A 250 -68.41 -23.68 -48.95
N LYS A 251 -67.90 -24.48 -49.91
CA LYS A 251 -66.51 -24.37 -50.37
C LYS A 251 -66.21 -23.00 -50.96
N SER A 252 -67.10 -22.47 -51.79
CA SER A 252 -66.97 -21.12 -52.36
C SER A 252 -66.94 -20.04 -51.28
N ALA A 253 -67.75 -20.15 -50.23
CA ALA A 253 -67.75 -19.20 -49.12
C ALA A 253 -66.43 -19.24 -48.31
N ILE A 254 -65.89 -20.44 -48.06
CA ILE A 254 -64.62 -20.64 -47.36
C ILE A 254 -63.43 -20.13 -48.19
N LEU A 255 -63.41 -20.43 -49.50
CA LEU A 255 -62.39 -19.92 -50.42
C LEU A 255 -62.45 -18.40 -50.57
N ALA A 256 -63.66 -17.81 -50.62
CA ALA A 256 -63.84 -16.36 -50.66
C ALA A 256 -63.30 -15.66 -49.41
N ALA A 257 -63.25 -16.36 -48.27
CA ALA A 257 -62.61 -15.88 -47.04
C ALA A 257 -61.08 -16.10 -47.02
N GLY A 258 -60.49 -16.62 -48.11
CA GLY A 258 -59.06 -16.85 -48.24
C GLY A 258 -58.55 -18.11 -47.52
N ILE A 259 -59.44 -19.05 -47.18
CA ILE A 259 -59.08 -20.30 -46.50
C ILE A 259 -59.01 -21.43 -47.55
N ASN A 260 -57.85 -22.07 -47.65
CA ASN A 260 -57.66 -23.21 -48.54
C ASN A 260 -58.37 -24.45 -47.98
N VAL A 261 -59.16 -25.12 -48.81
CA VAL A 261 -59.84 -26.39 -48.47
C VAL A 261 -59.07 -27.54 -49.11
N LYS A 262 -58.62 -28.51 -48.30
CA LYS A 262 -57.99 -29.74 -48.80
C LYS A 262 -59.04 -30.85 -48.89
N GLU A 263 -59.19 -31.44 -50.06
CA GLU A 263 -60.07 -32.60 -50.26
C GLU A 263 -59.31 -33.88 -49.92
N SER A 264 -59.98 -34.79 -49.22
CA SER A 264 -59.50 -36.14 -48.86
C SER A 264 -59.86 -37.16 -49.92
#